data_AF-A0A973YMM3-F1
#
_entry.id   AF-A0A973YMM3-F1
#
_cell.length_a   1.000
_cell.length_b   1.000
_cell.length_c   1.000
_cell.angle_alpha   90.00
_cell.angle_beta   90.00
_cell.angle_gamma   90.00
#
_symmetry.space_group_name_H-M   'P 1'
#
loop_
_entity.id
_entity.type
_entity.pdbx_description
1 polymer ?
#
loop_
_entity_poly.entity_id
_entity_poly.type
_entity_poly.pdbx_seq_one_letter_code
_entity_poly.pdbx_strand_id
1 'polypeptide(L)' 'AIGFARSYGAPAIEGYPVDNGGSKVDLTMAYVGTRKLFEDAGFTKAADTGSVLNGFPRVLMRLELQ' A
#
# COMPACT_ATOMS: atom_id res chain seq x y z
N ALA A 1 -0.35 -11.79 7.27
CA ALA A 1 0.64 -10.73 7.57
C ALA A 1 0.34 -9.99 8.88
N ILE A 2 -0.82 -9.34 9.02
CA ILE A 2 -1.17 -8.53 10.22
C ILE A 2 -1.01 -9.29 11.54
N GLY A 3 -1.65 -10.47 11.68
CA GLY A 3 -1.54 -11.27 12.90
C GLY A 3 -0.11 -11.71 13.23
N PHE A 4 0.70 -11.99 12.20
CA PHE A 4 2.12 -12.32 12.35
C PHE A 4 2.93 -11.10 12.80
N ALA A 5 2.75 -9.94 12.18
CA ALA A 5 3.42 -8.72 12.60
C ALA A 5 3.08 -8.37 14.06
N ARG A 6 1.80 -8.50 14.44
CA ARG A 6 1.34 -8.32 15.83
C ARG A 6 1.99 -9.31 16.79
N SER A 7 2.09 -10.60 16.44
CA SER A 7 2.70 -11.60 17.33
C SER A 7 4.18 -11.36 17.60
N TYR A 8 4.87 -10.65 16.70
CA TYR A 8 6.26 -10.24 16.86
C TYR A 8 6.42 -8.83 17.46
N GLY A 9 5.32 -8.19 17.91
CA GLY A 9 5.36 -6.87 18.51
C GLY A 9 5.74 -5.76 17.52
N ALA A 10 5.51 -5.96 16.22
CA ALA A 10 5.75 -4.92 15.23
C ALA A 10 4.79 -3.74 15.46
N PRO A 11 5.28 -2.49 15.44
CA PRO A 11 4.44 -1.33 15.68
C PRO A 11 3.50 -1.01 14.50
N ALA A 12 3.89 -1.39 13.27
CA ALA A 12 3.13 -1.11 12.07
C ALA A 12 3.47 -2.06 10.91
N ILE A 13 2.67 -2.00 9.85
CA ILE A 13 2.97 -2.57 8.53
C ILE A 13 2.98 -1.45 7.50
N GLU A 14 3.96 -1.49 6.61
CA GLU A 14 4.09 -0.57 5.49
C GLU A 14 3.96 -1.31 4.16
N GLY A 15 3.26 -0.69 3.22
CA GLY A 15 3.09 -1.17 1.86
C GLY A 15 3.27 -0.05 0.85
N TYR A 16 3.60 -0.41 -0.38
CA TYR A 16 3.94 0.54 -1.43
C TYR A 16 3.12 0.29 -2.71
N PRO A 17 1.79 0.46 -2.67
CA PRO A 17 0.94 0.30 -3.84
C PRO A 17 1.08 1.46 -4.84
N VAL A 18 0.48 1.30 -6.01
CA VAL A 18 0.27 2.42 -6.94
C VAL A 18 -0.93 3.29 -6.50
N ASP A 19 -0.79 4.60 -6.60
CA ASP A 19 -1.90 5.55 -6.53
C ASP A 19 -2.42 5.81 -7.95
N ASN A 20 -3.41 5.01 -8.35
CA ASN A 20 -3.99 5.02 -9.69
C ASN A 20 -5.13 6.03 -9.86
N GLY A 21 -5.50 6.77 -8.80
CA GLY A 21 -6.63 7.71 -8.84
C GLY A 21 -7.95 7.08 -9.30
N GLY A 22 -8.15 5.77 -9.05
CA GLY A 22 -9.32 5.02 -9.51
C GLY A 22 -9.26 4.53 -10.97
N SER A 23 -8.20 4.84 -11.71
CA SER A 23 -7.97 4.33 -13.07
C SER A 23 -7.69 2.83 -13.06
N LYS A 24 -8.10 2.10 -14.10
CA LYS A 24 -7.73 0.68 -14.20
C LYS A 24 -6.21 0.54 -14.34
N VAL A 25 -5.64 -0.38 -13.56
CA VAL A 25 -4.24 -0.77 -13.68
C VAL A 25 -4.15 -1.99 -14.60
N ASP A 26 -3.12 -2.03 -15.45
CA ASP A 26 -2.80 -3.22 -16.24
C ASP A 26 -2.62 -4.42 -15.31
N LEU A 27 -3.31 -5.53 -15.60
CA LEU A 27 -3.31 -6.72 -14.75
C LEU A 27 -1.93 -7.36 -14.62
N THR A 28 -1.04 -7.18 -15.60
CA THR A 28 0.36 -7.63 -15.51
C THR A 28 1.13 -6.91 -14.40
N MET A 29 0.68 -5.72 -14.00
CA MET A 29 1.31 -4.85 -13.00
C MET A 29 0.51 -4.79 -11.69
N ALA A 30 -0.55 -5.58 -11.54
CA ALA A 30 -1.44 -5.54 -10.37
C ALA A 30 -0.84 -6.16 -9.09
N TYR A 31 0.34 -6.79 -9.17
CA TYR A 31 0.96 -7.50 -8.03
C TYR A 31 1.32 -6.58 -6.85
N VAL A 32 1.51 -5.29 -7.09
CA VAL A 32 1.78 -4.29 -6.03
C VAL A 32 0.52 -3.83 -5.30
N GLY A 33 -0.66 -4.14 -5.84
CA GLY A 33 -1.95 -3.62 -5.35
C GLY A 33 -2.14 -2.13 -5.62
N THR A 34 -3.35 -1.64 -5.34
CA THR A 34 -3.72 -0.22 -5.50
C THR A 34 -3.85 0.46 -4.14
N ARG A 35 -3.69 1.77 -4.10
CA ARG A 35 -3.91 2.58 -2.90
C ARG A 35 -5.28 2.28 -2.27
N LYS A 36 -6.33 2.21 -3.08
CA LYS A 36 -7.68 1.88 -2.61
C LYS A 36 -7.76 0.51 -1.91
N LEU A 37 -7.09 -0.52 -2.42
CA LEU A 37 -7.07 -1.84 -1.77
C LEU A 37 -6.48 -1.76 -0.36
N PHE A 38 -5.45 -0.94 -0.17
CA PHE A 38 -4.82 -0.71 1.13
C PHE A 38 -5.72 0.12 2.05
N GLU A 39 -6.37 1.16 1.54
CA GLU A 39 -7.37 1.96 2.28
C GLU A 39 -8.53 1.09 2.77
N ASP A 40 -9.06 0.23 1.90
CA ASP A 40 -10.13 -0.73 2.24
C ASP A 40 -9.69 -1.74 3.33
N ALA A 41 -8.37 -1.99 3.45
CA ALA A 41 -7.77 -2.82 4.50
C ALA A 41 -7.39 -2.05 5.78
N GLY A 42 -7.71 -0.75 5.86
CA GLY A 42 -7.47 0.11 7.02
C GLY A 42 -6.10 0.80 7.04
N PHE A 43 -5.31 0.71 5.98
CA PHE A 43 -4.06 1.46 5.87
C PHE A 43 -4.35 2.91 5.52
N THR A 44 -3.47 3.81 5.95
CA THR A 44 -3.52 5.24 5.61
C THR A 44 -2.27 5.64 4.84
N LYS A 45 -2.37 6.65 3.96
CA LYS A 45 -1.19 7.19 3.27
C LYS A 45 -0.28 7.90 4.27
N ALA A 46 0.96 7.44 4.39
CA ALA A 46 1.96 8.04 5.26
C ALA A 46 2.92 8.98 4.52
N ALA A 47 3.22 8.71 3.24
CA ALA A 47 4.08 9.57 2.43
C ALA A 47 3.89 9.38 0.93
N ASP A 48 4.21 10.42 0.17
CA ASP A 48 4.54 10.29 -1.26
C ASP A 48 5.92 9.65 -1.45
N THR A 49 6.13 9.03 -2.61
CA THR A 49 7.45 8.52 -2.99
C THR A 49 7.85 9.05 -4.36
N GLY A 50 9.14 8.96 -4.70
CA GLY A 50 9.63 9.23 -6.06
C GLY A 50 9.48 8.05 -7.03
N SER A 51 8.93 6.92 -6.60
CA SER A 51 8.83 5.71 -7.42
C SER A 51 7.58 5.77 -8.31
N VAL A 52 7.75 5.43 -9.59
CA VAL A 52 6.67 5.31 -10.57
C VAL A 52 6.67 3.89 -11.12
N LEU A 53 5.48 3.30 -11.23
CA LEU A 53 5.29 2.00 -11.86
C LEU A 53 4.17 2.11 -12.89
N ASN A 54 4.51 1.78 -14.14
CA ASN A 54 3.58 1.81 -15.28
C ASN A 54 2.81 3.14 -15.40
N GLY A 55 3.51 4.26 -15.21
CA GLY A 55 2.93 5.60 -15.29
C GLY A 55 2.18 6.05 -14.03
N PHE A 56 2.00 5.20 -13.02
CA PHE A 56 1.36 5.57 -11.75
C PHE A 56 2.39 5.79 -10.64
N PRO A 57 2.27 6.86 -9.85
CA PRO A 57 3.12 7.06 -8.67
C PRO A 57 2.84 5.97 -7.64
N ARG A 58 3.87 5.61 -6.88
CA ARG A 58 3.72 4.75 -5.70
C ARG A 58 3.70 5.60 -4.44
N VAL A 59 2.89 5.19 -3.49
CA VAL A 59 2.73 5.88 -2.21
C VAL A 59 3.06 4.91 -1.08
N LEU A 60 3.59 5.45 0.02
CA LEU A 60 3.75 4.68 1.26
C LEU A 60 2.41 4.65 1.99
N MET A 61 1.88 3.45 2.18
CA MET A 61 0.67 3.18 2.98
C MET A 61 1.08 2.48 4.27
N ARG A 62 0.52 2.91 5.41
CA ARG A 62 0.86 2.42 6.73
C ARG A 62 -0.37 2.03 7.53
N LEU A 63 -0.31 0.87 8.15
CA LEU A 63 -1.27 0.38 9.14
C LEU A 63 -0.56 0.33 10.49
N GLU A 64 -0.99 1.17 11.42
CA GLU A 64 -0.57 1.07 12.82
C GLU A 64 -1.16 -0.19 13.45
N LEU A 65 -0.35 -0.88 14.25
CA LEU A 65 -0.74 -2.10 14.95
C LEU A 65 -0.86 -1.91 16.47
N GLN A 66 -0.64 -0.67 16.94
CA GLN A 66 -0.78 -0.24 18.33
C GLN A 66 -2.23 0.15 18.65
#